data_AF-A0A4Q3RTG8-F1
#
_entry.id   AF-A0A4Q3RTG8-F1
#
_cell.length_a   1.000
_cell.length_b   1.000
_cell.length_c   1.000
_cell.angle_alpha   90.00
_cell.angle_beta   90.00
_cell.angle_gamma   90.00
#
_symmetry.space_group_name_H-M   'P 1'
#
loop_
_entity.id
_entity.type
_entity.pdbx_description
1 polymer ?
#
loop_
_entity_poly.entity_id
_entity_poly.type
_entity_poly.pdbx_seq_one_letter_code
_entity_poly.pdbx_strand_id
1 'polypeptide(L)'
;MAAHFAPDAKMLGVSRNITTNQLPMNLSRNLQQHLTSSWVTDVFEYATPDSDAYFVTIENADSKIILKSSDGQFYTYKKTAKQG
;
A
#
# COMPACT_ATOMS: atom_id res chain seq x y z
N MET A 1 1.32 -14.34 -2.37
CA MET A 1 2.63 -13.94 -1.82
C MET A 1 3.65 -14.05 -2.94
N ALA A 2 4.55 -13.09 -3.07
CA ALA A 2 5.63 -13.10 -4.06
C ALA A 2 6.95 -12.69 -3.38
N ALA A 3 8.05 -13.34 -3.76
CA ALA A 3 9.39 -13.00 -3.30
C ALA A 3 10.11 -12.18 -4.38
N HIS A 4 10.86 -11.17 -3.96
CA HIS A 4 11.56 -10.23 -4.84
C HIS A 4 13.05 -10.37 -4.61
N PHE A 5 13.82 -10.56 -5.69
CA PHE A 5 15.26 -10.76 -5.66
C PHE A 5 15.96 -9.75 -6.57
N ALA A 6 17.15 -9.34 -6.16
CA ALA A 6 18.06 -8.58 -7.02
C ALA A 6 18.71 -9.50 -8.08
N PRO A 7 19.33 -8.94 -9.13
CA PRO A 7 19.99 -9.72 -10.18
C PRO A 7 21.09 -10.67 -9.68
N ASP A 8 21.68 -10.37 -8.52
CA ASP A 8 22.70 -11.18 -7.83
C ASP A 8 22.10 -12.28 -6.93
N ALA A 9 20.79 -12.54 -7.05
CA ALA A 9 20.01 -13.46 -6.22
C ALA A 9 19.89 -13.05 -4.73
N LYS A 10 20.27 -11.82 -4.36
CA LYS A 10 19.99 -11.31 -3.02
C LYS A 10 18.49 -11.09 -2.83
N MET A 11 17.93 -11.60 -1.74
CA MET A 11 16.53 -11.36 -1.37
C MET A 11 16.33 -9.88 -1.01
N LEU A 12 15.42 -9.21 -1.71
CA LEU A 12 15.02 -7.82 -1.46
C LEU A 12 13.85 -7.74 -0.50
N GLY A 13 12.92 -8.70 -0.57
CA GLY A 13 11.74 -8.74 0.28
C GLY A 13 10.65 -9.66 -0.22
N VAL A 14 9.51 -9.62 0.45
CA VAL A 14 8.31 -10.41 0.13
C VAL A 14 7.12 -9.48 0.09
N SER A 15 6.27 -9.61 -0.92
CA SER A 15 4.93 -9.03 -0.89
C SER A 15 3.87 -10.08 -0.56
N ARG A 16 2.89 -9.71 0.26
CA ARG A 16 1.67 -10.50 0.47
C ARG A 16 0.44 -9.61 0.44
N ASN A 17 -0.60 -10.10 -0.20
CA ASN A 17 -1.91 -9.45 -0.17
C ASN A 17 -2.49 -9.62 1.23
N ILE A 18 -3.06 -8.55 1.75
CA ILE A 18 -3.73 -8.52 3.05
C ILE A 18 -5.06 -7.80 2.90
N THR A 19 -5.81 -7.71 3.98
CA THR A 19 -7.02 -6.90 4.09
C THR A 19 -6.75 -5.69 4.97
N THR A 20 -7.62 -4.67 4.90
CA THR A 20 -7.54 -3.47 5.76
C THR A 20 -7.57 -3.79 7.25
N ASN A 21 -8.19 -4.90 7.65
CA ASN A 21 -8.26 -5.36 9.04
C ASN A 21 -6.93 -5.92 9.57
N GLN A 22 -5.98 -6.22 8.67
CA GLN A 22 -4.66 -6.75 9.01
C GLN A 22 -3.59 -5.65 9.04
N LEU A 23 -3.97 -4.40 8.77
CA LEU A 23 -3.07 -3.25 8.93
C LEU A 23 -2.82 -2.97 10.43
N PRO A 24 -1.62 -2.47 10.78
CA PRO A 24 -1.36 -1.88 12.08
C PRO A 24 -2.42 -0.83 12.44
N MET A 25 -2.88 -0.81 13.70
CA MET A 25 -4.03 0.01 14.14
C MET A 25 -3.88 1.51 13.80
N ASN A 26 -2.66 2.06 13.90
CA ASN A 26 -2.36 3.44 13.53
C ASN A 26 -2.56 3.69 12.03
N LEU A 27 -2.12 2.75 11.17
CA LEU A 27 -2.31 2.83 9.73
C LEU A 27 -3.78 2.64 9.35
N SER A 28 -4.50 1.72 10.00
CA SER A 28 -5.95 1.56 9.81
C SER A 28 -6.71 2.84 10.10
N ARG A 29 -6.35 3.55 11.19
CA ARG A 29 -6.96 4.84 11.55
C ARG A 29 -6.60 5.94 10.56
N ASN A 30 -5.33 6.04 10.18
CA ASN A 30 -4.89 7.05 9.22
C ASN A 30 -5.49 6.81 7.82
N LEU A 31 -5.65 5.57 7.37
CA LEU A 31 -6.29 5.24 6.09
C LEU A 31 -7.70 5.82 5.96
N GLN A 32 -8.50 5.84 7.04
CA GLN A 32 -9.85 6.41 7.02
C GLN A 32 -9.86 7.89 6.59
N GLN A 33 -8.79 8.63 6.84
CA GLN A 33 -8.65 10.04 6.44
C GLN A 33 -8.51 10.21 4.92
N HIS A 34 -8.12 9.16 4.20
CA HIS A 34 -7.96 9.16 2.75
C HIS A 34 -9.20 8.65 2.00
N LEU A 35 -10.19 8.06 2.69
CA LEU A 35 -11.32 7.35 2.06
C LEU A 35 -12.59 8.20 1.86
N THR A 36 -12.56 9.51 2.11
CA THR A 36 -13.76 10.39 2.07
C THR A 36 -14.59 10.27 0.78
N SER A 37 -13.97 10.00 -0.36
CA SER A 37 -14.68 9.77 -1.62
C SER A 37 -13.94 8.74 -2.48
N SER A 38 -13.37 7.73 -1.84
CA SER A 38 -12.61 6.67 -2.49
C SER A 38 -12.80 5.35 -1.76
N TRP A 39 -12.69 4.24 -2.47
CA TRP A 39 -12.76 2.90 -1.91
C TRP A 39 -11.43 2.18 -2.08
N VAL A 40 -11.13 1.26 -1.16
CA VAL A 40 -9.94 0.40 -1.25
C VAL A 40 -10.18 -0.64 -2.34
N THR A 41 -9.22 -0.78 -3.26
CA THR A 41 -9.23 -1.83 -4.30
C THR A 41 -8.12 -2.87 -4.11
N ASP A 42 -7.06 -2.53 -3.38
CA ASP A 42 -5.96 -3.44 -3.10
C ASP A 42 -5.21 -3.05 -1.83
N VAL A 43 -4.72 -4.05 -1.09
CA VAL A 43 -3.85 -3.86 0.06
C VAL A 43 -2.80 -4.96 0.08
N PHE A 44 -1.53 -4.55 0.15
CA PHE A 44 -0.44 -5.50 0.36
C PHE A 44 0.60 -4.96 1.31
N GLU A 45 1.24 -5.88 2.02
CA GLU A 45 2.46 -5.64 2.78
C GLU A 45 3.66 -6.01 1.91
N TYR A 46 4.71 -5.21 1.99
CA TYR A 46 6.04 -5.48 1.47
C TYR A 46 7.02 -5.53 2.63
N ALA A 47 7.39 -6.75 3.01
CA ALA A 47 8.32 -7.03 4.09
C ALA A 47 9.75 -7.13 3.58
N THR A 48 10.67 -6.40 4.18
CA THR A 48 12.11 -6.46 3.92
C THR A 48 12.86 -6.88 5.18
N PRO A 49 14.16 -7.21 5.11
CA PRO A 49 14.93 -7.51 6.30
C PRO A 49 14.97 -6.39 7.35
N ASP A 50 14.82 -5.13 6.92
CA ASP A 50 14.98 -3.96 7.78
C ASP A 50 13.65 -3.36 8.26
N SER A 51 12.59 -3.50 7.45
CA SER A 51 11.28 -2.90 7.74
C SER A 51 10.16 -3.47 6.88
N ASP A 52 8.94 -3.30 7.37
CA ASP A 52 7.71 -3.55 6.62
C ASP A 52 7.14 -2.23 6.09
N ALA A 53 6.68 -2.25 4.84
CA ALA A 53 5.91 -1.16 4.25
C ALA A 53 4.56 -1.69 3.76
N TYR A 54 3.51 -0.91 3.98
CA TYR A 54 2.16 -1.21 3.54
C TYR A 54 1.80 -0.33 2.37
N PHE A 55 1.13 -0.91 1.39
CA PHE A 55 0.60 -0.21 0.24
C PHE A 55 -0.90 -0.42 0.16
N VAL A 56 -1.63 0.67 -0.08
CA VAL A 56 -3.08 0.65 -0.25
C VAL A 56 -3.39 1.34 -1.58
N THR A 57 -4.09 0.65 -2.46
CA THR A 57 -4.71 1.31 -3.60
C THR A 57 -6.11 1.76 -3.21
N ILE A 58 -6.35 3.06 -3.30
CA ILE A 58 -7.68 3.66 -3.21
C ILE A 58 -8.09 4.19 -4.58
N GLU A 59 -9.35 4.05 -4.92
CA GLU A 59 -9.88 4.51 -6.21
C GLU A 59 -11.19 5.26 -6.04
N ASN A 60 -11.44 6.17 -6.97
CA ASN A 60 -12.75 6.74 -7.21
C ASN A 60 -13.08 6.75 -8.70
N ALA A 61 -14.15 7.44 -9.09
CA ALA A 61 -14.53 7.57 -10.50
C ALA A 61 -13.42 8.23 -11.34
N ASP A 62 -12.70 9.20 -10.77
CA ASP A 62 -11.78 10.06 -11.52
C ASP A 62 -10.32 9.59 -11.46
N SER A 63 -9.95 8.79 -10.45
CA SER A 63 -8.54 8.52 -10.17
C SER A 63 -8.29 7.22 -9.42
N LYS A 64 -7.05 6.75 -9.56
CA LYS A 64 -6.42 5.69 -8.77
C LYS A 64 -5.24 6.27 -8.02
N ILE A 65 -5.21 6.05 -6.71
CA ILE A 65 -4.15 6.55 -5.82
C ILE A 65 -3.54 5.35 -5.10
N ILE A 66 -2.22 5.24 -5.16
CA ILE A 66 -1.44 4.30 -4.37
C ILE A 66 -0.87 5.07 -3.19
N LEU A 67 -1.24 4.64 -1.99
CA LEU A 67 -0.67 5.09 -0.74
C LEU A 67 0.46 4.16 -0.32
N LYS A 68 1.52 4.69 0.26
CA LYS A 68 2.61 3.94 0.90
C LYS A 68 2.73 4.37 2.36
N SER A 69 2.91 3.42 3.27
CA SER A 69 3.18 3.74 4.67
C SER A 69 4.63 4.18 4.88
N SER A 70 4.82 5.20 5.71
CA SER A 70 6.08 5.58 6.33
C SER A 70 5.77 6.15 7.72
N ASP A 71 6.63 5.92 8.71
CA ASP A 71 6.53 6.58 10.02
C ASP A 71 5.13 6.51 10.67
N GLY A 72 4.45 5.38 10.46
CA GLY A 72 3.12 5.12 11.00
C GLY A 72 1.96 5.86 10.33
N GLN A 73 2.16 6.45 9.15
CA GLN A 73 1.13 7.10 8.33
C GLN A 73 1.24 6.73 6.84
N PHE A 74 0.15 6.92 6.10
CA PHE A 74 0.08 6.79 4.66
C PHE A 74 0.37 8.12 3.96
N TYR A 75 1.13 8.04 2.89
CA TYR A 75 1.41 9.14 1.98
C TYR A 75 1.09 8.73 0.55
N THR A 76 0.67 9.67 -0.28
CA THR A 76 0.46 9.43 -1.71
C THR A 76 1.81 9.09 -2.37
N TYR A 77 1.95 7.83 -2.78
CA TYR A 77 3.11 7.35 -3.53
C TYR A 77 2.92 7.60 -5.02
N LYS A 78 1.70 7.38 -5.54
CA LYS A 78 1.37 7.61 -6.94
C LYS A 78 -0.10 7.97 -7.08
N LYS A 79 -0.42 8.90 -7.98
CA LYS A 79 -1.78 9.19 -8.42
C LYS A 79 -1.86 9.08 -9.94
N THR A 80 -2.94 8.51 -10.45
CA THR A 80 -3.21 8.38 -11.88
C THR A 80 -4.66 8.75 -12.12
N ALA A 81 -4.90 9.73 -12.99
CA ALA A 81 -6.24 10.07 -13.43
C ALA A 81 -6.76 8.99 -14.40
N LYS A 82 -8.03 8.63 -14.28
CA LYS A 82 -8.70 7.76 -15.24
C LYS A 82 -9.07 8.63 -16.44
N GLN A 83 -8.66 8.23 -17.63
CA GLN A 83 -9.16 8.87 -18.85
C GLN A 83 -10.59 8.40 -19.04
N GLY A 84 -11.51 9.36 -19.11
CA GLY A 84 -12.93 9.13 -19.40
C GLY A 84 -13.19 8.94 -20.87
#